data_AF-A0A3M8H7R8-F1
#
_entry.id   AF-A0A3M8H7R8-F1
#
_cell.length_a   1.000
_cell.length_b   1.000
_cell.length_c   1.000
_cell.angle_alpha   90.00
_cell.angle_beta   90.00
_cell.angle_gamma   90.00
#
_symmetry.space_group_name_H-M   'P 1'
#
loop_
_entity.id
_entity.type
_entity.pdbx_description
1 polymer ?
#
loop_
_entity_poly.entity_id
_entity_poly.type
_entity_poly.pdbx_seq_one_letter_code
_entity_poly.pdbx_strand_id
1 'polypeptide(L)' 'MNNFFKNTDLYYNNRSIEIVQLFPSFNLAKIKYSGTSEEITVDINFIDNQISKESYLTIKI' A
#
# COMPACT_ATOMS: atom_id res chain seq x y z
N MET A 1 11.28 18.53 13.81
CA MET A 1 11.55 17.12 13.46
C MET A 1 10.40 16.62 12.60
N ASN A 2 10.69 16.15 11.39
CA ASN A 2 9.72 15.64 10.42
C ASN A 2 9.17 14.31 10.89
N ASN A 3 7.88 14.25 11.23
CA ASN A 3 7.14 12.99 11.25
C ASN A 3 6.45 12.86 9.89
N PHE A 4 7.22 12.46 8.87
CA PHE A 4 6.65 11.94 7.63
C PHE A 4 5.97 10.62 7.99
N PHE A 5 4.65 10.56 7.78
CA PHE A 5 3.85 9.39 8.07
C PHE A 5 4.47 8.17 7.38
N LYS A 6 4.64 7.12 8.20
CA LYS A 6 5.06 5.77 7.85
C LYS A 6 4.44 5.36 6.51
N ASN A 7 5.29 4.93 5.57
CA ASN A 7 4.88 4.20 4.38
C ASN A 7 3.87 3.13 4.78
N THR A 8 2.65 3.27 4.28
CA THR A 8 1.70 2.17 4.27
C THR A 8 2.27 1.14 3.29
N ASP A 9 2.86 0.06 3.80
CA ASP A 9 3.37 -1.01 2.95
C ASP A 9 2.16 -1.72 2.31
N LEU A 10 1.96 -1.46 1.01
CA LEU A 10 0.88 -2.04 0.22
C LEU A 10 1.36 -3.34 -0.41
N TYR A 11 0.49 -4.34 -0.41
CA TYR A 11 0.80 -5.64 -0.98
C TYR A 11 -0.26 -6.09 -1.97
N TYR A 12 0.18 -6.79 -3.00
CA TYR A 12 -0.68 -7.52 -3.93
C TYR A 12 -0.02 -8.85 -4.26
N ASN A 13 -0.76 -9.96 -4.15
CA ASN A 13 -0.23 -11.32 -4.30
C ASN A 13 1.05 -11.59 -3.47
N ASN A 14 1.04 -11.20 -2.20
CA ASN A 14 2.16 -11.31 -1.26
C ASN A 14 3.46 -10.59 -1.70
N ARG A 15 3.38 -9.63 -2.63
CA ARG A 15 4.50 -8.81 -3.07
C ARG A 15 4.23 -7.34 -2.75
N SER A 16 5.27 -6.63 -2.32
CA SER A 16 5.17 -5.19 -2.05
C SER A 16 4.95 -4.43 -3.36
N ILE A 17 4.08 -3.42 -3.30
CA ILE A 17 3.64 -2.63 -4.44
C ILE A 17 3.56 -1.15 -4.09
N GLU A 18 3.58 -0.33 -5.14
CA GLU A 18 3.30 1.09 -5.09
C GLU A 18 2.12 1.39 -6.02
N ILE A 19 1.17 2.23 -5.57
CA ILE A 19 0.09 2.68 -6.44
C ILE A 19 0.64 3.78 -7.35
N VAL A 20 0.61 3.53 -8.65
CA VAL A 20 1.02 4.48 -9.69
C VAL A 20 -0.15 5.38 -10.09
N GLN A 21 -1.36 4.81 -10.20
CA GLN A 21 -2.55 5.54 -10.63
C GLN A 21 -3.83 4.88 -10.10
N LEU A 22 -4.82 5.70 -9.73
CA LEU A 22 -6.15 5.23 -9.33
C LEU A 22 -7.18 5.49 -10.46
N PHE A 23 -8.06 4.51 -10.68
CA PHE A 23 -9.19 4.59 -11.60
C PHE A 23 -10.50 4.41 -10.81
N PRO A 24 -10.95 5.45 -10.10
CA PRO A 24 -12.07 5.33 -9.16
C PRO A 24 -13.38 4.90 -9.84
N SER A 25 -13.60 5.29 -11.09
CA SER A 25 -14.80 4.91 -11.86
C SER A 25 -14.93 3.40 -12.11
N PHE A 26 -13.83 2.65 -11.98
CA PHE A 26 -13.77 1.20 -12.25
C PHE A 26 -13.33 0.39 -11.03
N ASN A 27 -13.10 1.04 -9.88
CA ASN A 27 -12.50 0.43 -8.70
C ASN A 27 -11.14 -0.26 -8.97
N LEU A 28 -10.38 0.27 -9.93
CA LEU A 28 -9.07 -0.27 -10.33
C LEU A 28 -7.93 0.65 -9.89
N ALA A 29 -6.76 0.08 -9.68
CA ALA A 29 -5.51 0.79 -9.49
C ALA A 29 -4.43 0.22 -10.41
N LYS A 30 -3.65 1.09 -11.03
CA LYS A 30 -2.36 0.73 -11.60
C LYS A 30 -1.34 0.68 -10.48
N ILE A 31 -0.71 -0.47 -10.33
CA ILE A 31 0.30 -0.73 -9.31
C ILE A 31 1.62 -1.10 -9.98
N LYS A 32 2.72 -0.91 -9.24
CA LYS A 32 4.07 -1.31 -9.63
C LYS A 32 4.68 -2.16 -8.53
N TYR A 33 5.26 -3.31 -8.86
CA TYR A 33 5.95 -4.10 -7.84
C TYR A 33 7.26 -3.43 -7.43
N SER A 34 7.50 -3.34 -6.12
CA SER A 34 8.71 -2.73 -5.57
C SER A 34 9.97 -3.44 -6.10
N GLY A 35 10.95 -2.65 -6.55
CA GLY A 35 12.18 -3.16 -7.13
C GLY A 35 12.09 -3.67 -8.58
N THR A 36 10.94 -3.49 -9.24
CA THR A 36 10.77 -3.85 -10.66
C THR A 36 10.23 -2.67 -11.46
N SER A 37 10.34 -2.72 -12.79
CA SER A 37 9.64 -1.81 -13.71
C SER A 37 8.30 -2.39 -14.19
N GLU A 38 7.83 -3.47 -13.56
CA GLU A 38 6.60 -4.14 -13.94
C GLU A 38 5.39 -3.40 -13.35
N GLU A 39 4.48 -2.98 -14.23
CA GLU A 39 3.26 -2.28 -13.85
C GLU A 39 2.04 -3.08 -14.32
N ILE A 40 1.07 -3.26 -13.42
CA ILE A 40 -0.16 -4.00 -13.71
C ILE A 40 -1.38 -3.23 -13.17
N THR A 41 -2.54 -3.44 -13.78
CA THR A 41 -3.81 -2.90 -13.28
C THR A 41 -4.53 -3.98 -12.49
N VAL A 42 -4.91 -3.67 -11.25
CA VAL A 42 -5.58 -4.59 -10.32
C VAL A 42 -6.82 -3.93 -9.73
N ASP A 43 -7.77 -4.73 -9.26
CA ASP A 43 -8.89 -4.22 -8.48
C ASP A 43 -8.42 -3.87 -7.06
N ILE A 44 -8.77 -2.66 -6.60
CA ILE A 44 -8.31 -2.08 -5.34
C ILE A 44 -8.70 -2.95 -4.16
N ASN A 45 -9.80 -3.71 -4.25
CA ASN A 45 -10.27 -4.59 -3.17
C ASN A 45 -9.32 -5.76 -2.87
N PHE A 46 -8.39 -6.07 -3.80
CA PHE A 46 -7.38 -7.12 -3.62
C PHE A 46 -6.03 -6.56 -3.18
N ILE A 47 -5.92 -5.25 -2.96
CA ILE A 47 -4.71 -4.64 -2.41
C ILE A 47 -4.81 -4.72 -0.88
N ASP A 48 -3.95 -5.54 -0.30
CA ASP A 48 -3.84 -5.67 1.14
C ASP A 48 -3.02 -4.49 1.68
N ASN A 49 -3.62 -3.75 2.60
CA ASN A 49 -2.90 -2.82 3.47
C ASN A 49 -2.40 -3.59 4.68
N GLN A 50 -1.19 -4.14 4.60
CA GLN A 50 -0.52 -4.63 5.79
C GLN A 50 0.09 -3.44 6.52
N ILE A 51 -0.71 -2.84 7.40
CA ILE A 51 -0.16 -2.00 8.47
C ILE A 51 0.78 -2.92 9.24
N SER A 52 2.08 -2.73 9.05
CA SER A 52 3.11 -3.41 9.84
C SER A 52 2.70 -3.31 11.31
N LYS A 53 2.36 -4.46 11.92
CA LYS A 53 1.86 -4.58 13.29
C LYS A 53 2.96 -4.29 14.33
N GLU A 54 3.79 -3.28 14.10
CA GLU A 54 4.81 -2.83 15.02
C GLU A 54 4.56 -1.37 15.45
N SER A 55 4.18 -1.28 16.73
CA SER A 55 3.92 -0.11 17.58
C SER A 55 2.47 0.34 17.69
N TYR A 56 1.67 -0.41 18.46
CA TYR A 56 0.58 0.18 19.23
C TYR A 56 1.19 1.07 20.33
N LEU A 57 1.05 2.39 20.21
CA LEU A 57 1.34 3.30 21.31
C LEU A 57 0.29 3.05 22.40
N THR A 58 0.67 2.38 23.49
CA THR A 58 -0.18 2.27 24.68
C THR A 58 -0.08 3.57 25.45
N ILE A 59 -1.11 4.42 25.38
CA ILE A 59 -1.24 5.58 26.28
C ILE A 59 -1.91 5.06 27.57
N LYS A 60 -1.16 5.04 28.67
CA LYS A 60 -1.76 4.90 30.02
C LYS A 60 -2.19 6.29 30.47
N ILE A 61 -3.47 6.46 30.81
CA ILE A 61 -3.99 7.60 31.58
C ILE A 61 -3.88 7.24 33.06
#